data_AF-A0A960Q6T4-F1
#
_entry.id   AF-A0A960Q6T4-F1
#
_cell.length_a   1.000
_cell.length_b   1.000
_cell.length_c   1.000
_cell.angle_alpha   90.00
_cell.angle_beta   90.00
_cell.angle_gamma   90.00
#
_symmetry.space_group_name_H-M   'P 1'
#
loop_
_entity.id
_entity.type
_entity.pdbx_description
1 polymer ?
#
loop_
_entity_poly.entity_id
_entity_poly.type
_entity_poly.pdbx_seq_one_letter_code
_entity_poly.pdbx_strand_id
1 'polypeptide(L)'
;MLVTAVTSGTPNDRTLGLWYDTLQARWAIYNQDTATNLAIGSRFNVWVVPGGLETQVVYGNGITWVALDGPSFNRRPEGLVFFSTQFNPPEGAGFVYSTEAQRAAFFFDRWYLDNTGGPVFPEDLALLAVGVPANEAHFRQLTSEDTLSLGDSIVVHPLLNGDGFQLPFCANEAYETGSGIATNNDPIAMTYRADVGRWAIHNPAGGSVAADLRFHIGVPERDALSFVHIAGNDNTGGSISLLDHPALNNNPDAVFLVQPVTRSQGFDAVPDVHEVGVVWEATTQHWALWHQDVTAFTVGSLFHIWVPKRHAWRHINTAENVSGVYTTLDHPRINNNPFARILFSKNNTPEALPTMNTNPGRTSLIYAGNRWQLWNSTGVNQFLGIGYNLVFLGND
;
A
#
# COMPACT_ATOMS: atom_id res chain seq x y z
N MET A 1 23.91 -4.75 -11.39
CA MET A 1 24.40 -5.13 -10.04
C MET A 1 24.86 -3.87 -9.32
N LEU A 2 24.82 -3.85 -7.98
CA LEU A 2 25.28 -2.74 -7.13
C LEU A 2 26.36 -3.24 -6.17
N VAL A 3 27.32 -2.39 -5.81
CA VAL A 3 28.46 -2.77 -4.95
C VAL A 3 28.77 -1.69 -3.92
N THR A 4 29.09 -2.09 -2.69
CA THR A 4 29.57 -1.19 -1.63
C THR A 4 30.70 -1.85 -0.83
N ALA A 5 31.67 -1.05 -0.37
CA ALA A 5 32.75 -1.52 0.50
C ALA A 5 32.24 -1.76 1.92
N VAL A 6 32.83 -2.73 2.63
CA VAL A 6 32.54 -2.97 4.05
C VAL A 6 33.78 -2.80 4.91
N THR A 7 33.57 -2.32 6.14
CA THR A 7 34.65 -2.00 7.10
C THR A 7 35.24 -3.23 7.79
N SER A 8 34.62 -4.40 7.65
CA SER A 8 35.11 -5.68 8.17
C SER A 8 36.15 -6.31 7.21
N GLY A 9 37.30 -5.66 7.05
CA GLY A 9 38.39 -6.10 6.17
C GLY A 9 39.44 -5.01 5.99
N THR A 10 40.36 -5.19 5.03
CA THR A 10 41.28 -4.10 4.65
C THR A 10 40.44 -2.95 4.07
N PRO A 11 40.39 -1.76 4.72
CA PRO A 11 39.54 -0.67 4.27
C PRO A 11 39.89 -0.26 2.84
N ASN A 12 38.88 -0.04 2.01
CA ASN A 12 39.04 0.58 0.70
C ASN A 12 38.33 1.94 0.73
N ASP A 13 39.11 3.01 0.65
CA ASP A 13 38.65 4.39 0.70
C ASP A 13 38.41 5.00 -0.70
N ARG A 14 38.45 4.16 -1.73
CA ARG A 14 38.32 4.56 -3.14
C ARG A 14 36.93 4.30 -3.71
N THR A 15 36.55 5.12 -4.68
CA THR A 15 35.33 4.95 -5.46
C THR A 15 35.38 3.63 -6.24
N LEU A 16 34.35 2.81 -6.08
CA LEU A 16 34.23 1.50 -6.73
C LEU A 16 33.44 1.59 -8.02
N GLY A 17 33.74 0.70 -8.95
CA GLY A 17 32.95 0.45 -10.15
C GLY A 17 32.80 -1.03 -10.43
N LEU A 18 31.88 -1.36 -11.35
CA LEU A 18 31.71 -2.71 -11.87
C LEU A 18 32.09 -2.75 -13.36
N TRP A 19 32.87 -3.74 -13.76
CA TRP A 19 33.19 -3.96 -15.17
C TRP A 19 32.81 -5.38 -15.57
N TYR A 20 32.29 -5.56 -16.79
CA TYR A 20 32.09 -6.89 -17.35
C TYR A 20 33.31 -7.32 -18.15
N ASP A 21 34.06 -8.30 -17.63
CA ASP A 21 35.21 -8.90 -18.30
C ASP A 21 34.70 -9.84 -19.39
N THR A 22 34.77 -9.39 -20.64
CA THR A 22 34.32 -10.16 -21.80
C THR A 22 35.23 -11.35 -22.12
N LEU A 23 36.50 -11.32 -21.70
CA LEU A 23 37.43 -12.44 -21.88
C LEU A 23 37.18 -13.55 -20.86
N GLN A 24 36.65 -13.20 -19.69
CA GLN A 24 36.34 -14.13 -18.60
C GLN A 24 34.83 -14.36 -18.38
N ALA A 25 34.00 -13.69 -19.17
CA ALA A 25 32.53 -13.68 -19.12
C ALA A 25 31.93 -13.44 -17.72
N ARG A 26 32.51 -12.52 -16.95
CA ARG A 26 32.08 -12.24 -15.56
C ARG A 26 32.17 -10.78 -15.17
N TRP A 27 31.32 -10.37 -14.23
CA TRP A 27 31.41 -9.07 -13.58
C TRP A 27 32.56 -9.06 -12.57
N ALA A 28 33.30 -7.96 -12.55
CA ALA A 28 34.39 -7.71 -11.63
C ALA A 28 34.27 -6.32 -10.99
N ILE A 29 34.83 -6.19 -9.79
CA ILE A 29 34.85 -4.96 -8.99
C ILE A 29 36.23 -4.33 -9.13
N TYR A 30 36.29 -3.02 -9.34
CA TYR A 30 37.56 -2.31 -9.48
C TYR A 30 37.51 -0.92 -8.83
N ASN A 31 38.70 -0.34 -8.54
CA ASN A 31 38.83 1.05 -8.14
C ASN A 31 38.79 1.94 -9.37
N GLN A 32 37.88 2.91 -9.39
CA GLN A 32 37.68 3.77 -10.56
C GLN A 32 38.87 4.69 -10.86
N ASP A 33 39.72 4.99 -9.87
CA ASP A 33 40.92 5.81 -10.08
C ASP A 33 41.99 5.15 -10.95
N THR A 34 41.88 3.83 -11.22
CA THR A 34 42.77 2.97 -12.05
C THR A 34 44.27 2.97 -11.69
N ALA A 35 44.76 3.98 -10.97
CA ALA A 35 46.13 4.13 -10.54
C ALA A 35 46.42 3.32 -9.27
N THR A 36 45.40 2.94 -8.50
CA THR A 36 45.54 2.17 -7.27
C THR A 36 44.81 0.84 -7.36
N ASN A 37 45.57 -0.26 -7.30
CA ASN A 37 45.00 -1.59 -7.25
C ASN A 37 44.18 -1.81 -5.98
N LEU A 38 43.12 -2.61 -6.10
CA LEU A 38 42.40 -3.12 -4.96
C LEU A 38 43.34 -3.90 -4.04
N ALA A 39 43.35 -3.55 -2.75
CA ALA A 39 44.20 -4.20 -1.78
C ALA A 39 43.74 -5.65 -1.55
N ILE A 40 44.71 -6.55 -1.40
CA ILE A 40 44.42 -7.95 -1.06
C ILE A 40 43.74 -7.97 0.32
N GLY A 41 42.58 -8.61 0.40
CA GLY A 41 41.78 -8.71 1.63
C GLY A 41 40.68 -7.64 1.78
N SER A 42 40.50 -6.74 0.80
CA SER A 42 39.32 -5.87 0.75
C SER A 42 38.04 -6.69 0.60
N ARG A 43 36.96 -6.23 1.24
CA ARG A 43 35.65 -6.90 1.25
C ARG A 43 34.54 -5.96 0.79
N PHE A 44 33.52 -6.55 0.17
CA PHE A 44 32.41 -5.82 -0.45
C PHE A 44 31.09 -6.55 -0.22
N ASN A 45 30.01 -5.78 -0.11
CA ASN A 45 28.67 -6.28 -0.35
C ASN A 45 28.32 -6.05 -1.82
N VAL A 46 27.79 -7.09 -2.47
CA VAL A 46 27.26 -7.00 -3.83
C VAL A 46 25.78 -7.31 -3.77
N TRP A 47 24.96 -6.37 -4.26
CA TRP A 47 23.55 -6.60 -4.46
C TRP A 47 23.26 -6.89 -5.94
N VAL A 48 22.83 -8.12 -6.20
CA VAL A 48 22.25 -8.49 -7.49
C VAL A 48 20.76 -8.14 -7.43
N VAL A 49 20.37 -7.16 -8.23
CA VAL A 49 19.02 -6.58 -8.22
C VAL A 49 18.07 -7.59 -8.89
N PRO A 50 17.04 -8.10 -8.19
CA PRO A 50 16.06 -8.98 -8.80
C PRO A 50 15.15 -8.21 -9.77
N GLY A 51 14.61 -8.88 -10.79
CA GLY A 51 13.68 -8.27 -11.74
C GLY A 51 12.36 -7.84 -11.06
N GLY A 52 11.78 -6.71 -11.51
CA GLY A 52 10.53 -6.13 -10.98
C GLY A 52 10.72 -4.84 -10.18
N LEU A 53 11.95 -4.53 -9.79
CA LEU A 53 12.36 -3.18 -9.41
C LEU A 53 12.65 -2.40 -10.70
N GLU A 54 12.25 -1.14 -10.73
CA GLU A 54 12.53 -0.33 -11.90
C GLU A 54 14.02 -0.01 -11.95
N THR A 55 14.62 -0.30 -13.09
CA THR A 55 16.03 -0.08 -13.37
C THR A 55 16.17 0.77 -14.61
N GLN A 56 17.05 1.76 -14.57
CA GLN A 56 17.33 2.58 -15.74
C GLN A 56 18.83 2.60 -16.00
N VAL A 57 19.20 2.23 -17.22
CA VAL A 57 20.54 2.46 -17.75
C VAL A 57 20.55 3.85 -18.36
N VAL A 58 21.49 4.69 -17.95
CA VAL A 58 21.63 6.01 -18.54
C VAL A 58 23.05 6.28 -18.97
N TYR A 59 23.17 6.94 -20.13
CA TYR A 59 24.45 7.31 -20.73
C TYR A 59 24.74 8.78 -20.45
N GLY A 60 25.99 9.08 -20.08
CA GLY A 60 26.48 10.45 -20.08
C GLY A 60 26.45 11.01 -21.51
N ASN A 61 25.95 12.24 -21.66
CA ASN A 61 25.87 12.96 -22.95
C ASN A 61 26.56 14.33 -22.85
N GLY A 62 27.65 14.45 -22.08
CA GLY A 62 28.29 15.73 -21.85
C GLY A 62 27.41 16.71 -21.04
N ILE A 63 26.58 16.18 -20.13
CA ILE A 63 25.74 16.96 -19.20
C ILE A 63 26.11 16.67 -17.74
N THR A 64 25.91 17.62 -16.84
CA THR A 64 26.29 17.51 -15.42
C THR A 64 25.30 16.73 -14.56
N TRP A 65 24.10 16.46 -15.09
CA TRP A 65 23.01 15.78 -14.39
C TRP A 65 22.27 14.89 -15.36
N VAL A 66 21.87 13.71 -14.90
CA VAL A 66 21.16 12.72 -15.71
C VAL A 66 19.89 12.32 -15.00
N ALA A 67 18.74 12.55 -15.65
CA ALA A 67 17.44 12.27 -15.07
C ALA A 67 17.13 10.77 -15.09
N LEU A 68 16.69 10.27 -13.94
CA LEU A 68 16.02 8.98 -13.84
C LEU A 68 14.51 9.20 -14.07
N ASP A 69 13.91 8.38 -14.91
CA ASP A 69 12.52 8.49 -15.36
C ASP A 69 11.86 7.11 -15.28
N GLY A 70 10.77 7.04 -14.50
CA GLY A 70 10.08 5.78 -14.24
C GLY A 70 9.16 5.83 -13.01
N PRO A 71 8.06 5.06 -12.90
CA PRO A 71 7.16 5.08 -11.74
C PRO A 71 7.85 5.00 -10.37
N SER A 72 8.93 4.23 -10.21
CA SER A 72 9.68 4.06 -8.95
C SER A 72 10.68 5.19 -8.67
N PHE A 73 10.97 6.03 -9.67
CA PHE A 73 11.91 7.16 -9.59
C PHE A 73 11.20 8.52 -9.61
N ASN A 74 10.08 8.60 -10.33
CA ASN A 74 9.33 9.82 -10.53
C ASN A 74 8.49 10.10 -9.30
N ARG A 75 8.66 11.30 -8.73
CA ARG A 75 7.86 11.79 -7.61
C ARG A 75 7.89 10.86 -6.39
N ARG A 76 9.03 10.18 -6.16
CA ARG A 76 9.27 9.22 -5.05
C ARG A 76 10.61 9.44 -4.33
N PRO A 77 10.80 10.57 -3.62
CA PRO A 77 12.02 10.84 -2.85
C PRO A 77 12.27 9.87 -1.67
N GLU A 78 11.26 9.09 -1.27
CA GLU A 78 11.33 8.03 -0.26
C GLU A 78 11.84 6.69 -0.79
N GLY A 79 11.79 6.50 -2.12
CA GLY A 79 12.36 5.34 -2.78
C GLY A 79 13.86 5.31 -2.55
N LEU A 80 14.39 4.17 -2.15
CA LEU A 80 15.83 4.04 -2.05
C LEU A 80 16.38 3.92 -3.47
N VAL A 81 17.11 4.94 -3.90
CA VAL A 81 17.86 4.91 -5.17
C VAL A 81 19.25 4.42 -4.89
N PHE A 82 19.54 3.23 -5.40
CA PHE A 82 20.88 2.68 -5.43
C PHE A 82 21.40 2.75 -6.85
N PHE A 83 22.64 3.16 -7.03
CA PHE A 83 23.26 3.23 -8.34
C PHE A 83 24.70 2.73 -8.33
N SER A 84 25.18 2.29 -9.48
CA SER A 84 26.58 1.91 -9.70
C SER A 84 27.02 2.28 -11.12
N THR A 85 28.30 2.60 -11.27
CA THR A 85 28.94 2.73 -12.58
C THR A 85 29.17 1.37 -13.20
N GLN A 86 29.01 1.31 -14.52
CA GLN A 86 29.28 0.13 -15.33
C GLN A 86 30.25 0.46 -16.43
N PHE A 87 31.36 -0.27 -16.46
CA PHE A 87 32.31 -0.22 -17.57
C PHE A 87 32.07 -1.42 -18.50
N ASN A 88 31.83 -1.14 -19.79
CA ASN A 88 31.52 -2.09 -20.86
C ASN A 88 30.29 -2.99 -20.57
N PRO A 89 29.08 -2.42 -20.39
CA PRO A 89 27.88 -3.21 -20.18
C PRO A 89 27.47 -3.96 -21.47
N PRO A 90 26.78 -5.11 -21.38
CA PRO A 90 26.40 -5.91 -22.55
C PRO A 90 25.47 -5.23 -23.55
N GLU A 91 24.79 -4.15 -23.15
CA GLU A 91 23.70 -3.50 -23.90
C GLU A 91 24.15 -2.32 -24.79
N GLY A 92 25.44 -1.94 -24.79
CA GLY A 92 25.95 -0.83 -25.60
C GLY A 92 26.97 0.05 -24.87
N ALA A 93 27.33 1.21 -25.46
CA ALA A 93 28.46 2.08 -25.11
C ALA A 93 28.72 2.24 -23.60
N GLY A 94 29.98 2.15 -23.16
CA GLY A 94 30.33 2.08 -21.73
C GLY A 94 31.83 2.05 -21.44
N PHE A 95 32.67 2.49 -22.37
CA PHE A 95 34.13 2.34 -22.28
C PHE A 95 34.80 3.50 -21.55
N VAL A 96 34.07 4.17 -20.65
CA VAL A 96 34.53 5.38 -19.99
C VAL A 96 34.42 5.26 -18.48
N TYR A 97 35.50 5.63 -17.79
CA TYR A 97 35.61 5.60 -16.34
C TYR A 97 35.17 6.94 -15.73
N SER A 98 34.64 6.93 -14.50
CA SER A 98 34.36 8.14 -13.73
C SER A 98 35.20 8.16 -12.45
N THR A 99 36.22 9.01 -12.38
CA THR A 99 37.06 9.15 -11.18
C THR A 99 36.41 10.01 -10.09
N GLU A 100 35.31 10.68 -10.43
CA GLU A 100 34.64 11.66 -9.59
C GLU A 100 33.56 11.03 -8.70
N ALA A 101 33.30 11.69 -7.57
CA ALA A 101 32.27 11.26 -6.62
C ALA A 101 30.87 11.50 -7.22
N GLN A 102 30.07 10.45 -7.26
CA GLN A 102 28.71 10.49 -7.79
C GLN A 102 27.71 10.40 -6.66
N ARG A 103 26.57 11.10 -6.79
CA ARG A 103 25.45 10.93 -5.88
C ARG A 103 24.13 10.82 -6.63
N ALA A 104 23.17 10.16 -6.01
CA ALA A 104 21.77 10.31 -6.38
C ALA A 104 21.24 11.55 -5.67
N ALA A 105 20.68 12.47 -6.43
CA ALA A 105 20.11 13.70 -5.94
C ALA A 105 18.70 13.83 -6.51
N PHE A 106 17.72 14.03 -5.63
CA PHE A 106 16.34 14.27 -6.04
C PHE A 106 16.11 15.77 -6.19
N PHE A 107 15.71 16.21 -7.39
CA PHE A 107 15.31 17.59 -7.67
C PHE A 107 14.35 17.60 -8.86
N PHE A 108 13.55 18.65 -9.09
CA PHE A 108 12.54 18.71 -10.17
C PHE A 108 11.65 17.45 -10.31
N ASP A 109 11.16 16.90 -9.20
CA ASP A 109 10.28 15.73 -9.12
C ASP A 109 10.84 14.41 -9.68
N ARG A 110 12.16 14.34 -9.88
CA ARG A 110 12.82 13.14 -10.35
C ARG A 110 14.08 12.90 -9.57
N TRP A 111 14.46 11.63 -9.46
CA TRP A 111 15.81 11.30 -9.08
C TRP A 111 16.74 11.59 -10.25
N TYR A 112 17.87 12.20 -9.96
CA TYR A 112 18.96 12.39 -10.91
C TYR A 112 20.21 11.77 -10.34
N LEU A 113 21.10 11.36 -11.23
CA LEU A 113 22.48 11.09 -10.87
C LEU A 113 23.30 12.33 -11.20
N ASP A 114 24.26 12.66 -10.33
CA ASP A 114 25.18 13.78 -10.51
C ASP A 114 26.63 13.39 -10.31
N ASN A 115 27.51 14.28 -10.79
CA ASN A 115 28.94 14.15 -10.68
C ASN A 115 29.51 15.30 -9.84
N THR A 116 29.52 15.14 -8.51
CA THR A 116 29.98 16.19 -7.59
C THR A 116 31.49 16.40 -7.65
N GLY A 117 31.91 17.44 -8.38
CA GLY A 117 33.33 17.82 -8.54
C GLY A 117 33.59 18.69 -9.77
N GLY A 118 32.69 18.68 -10.76
CA GLY A 118 32.76 19.48 -11.97
C GLY A 118 33.74 18.87 -12.98
N PRO A 119 33.29 17.87 -13.77
CA PRO A 119 32.72 18.15 -15.10
C PRO A 119 31.49 17.29 -15.43
N VAL A 120 30.98 17.47 -16.65
CA VAL A 120 29.88 16.70 -17.27
C VAL A 120 30.14 15.19 -17.23
N PHE A 121 29.06 14.38 -17.13
CA PHE A 121 29.17 12.94 -17.34
C PHE A 121 29.82 12.67 -18.70
N PRO A 122 30.93 11.90 -18.74
CA PRO A 122 31.58 11.59 -19.99
C PRO A 122 30.59 10.99 -20.98
N GLU A 123 30.71 11.37 -22.26
CA GLU A 123 29.97 10.69 -23.33
C GLU A 123 30.24 9.19 -23.22
N ASP A 124 29.19 8.38 -23.29
CA ASP A 124 29.23 6.91 -23.17
C ASP A 124 29.57 6.35 -21.76
N LEU A 125 29.49 7.12 -20.68
CA LEU A 125 29.50 6.55 -19.32
C LEU A 125 28.17 5.83 -19.04
N ALA A 126 28.20 4.54 -18.68
CA ALA A 126 27.00 3.79 -18.31
C ALA A 126 26.78 3.74 -16.78
N LEU A 127 25.55 4.07 -16.36
CA LEU A 127 25.10 4.02 -14.97
C LEU A 127 23.87 3.12 -14.88
N LEU A 128 23.81 2.23 -13.88
CA LEU A 128 22.60 1.50 -13.52
C LEU A 128 22.03 2.08 -12.24
N ALA A 129 20.84 2.70 -12.32
CA ALA A 129 20.06 3.10 -11.15
C ALA A 129 18.92 2.12 -10.89
N VAL A 130 18.64 1.87 -9.61
CA VAL A 130 17.60 0.97 -9.12
C VAL A 130 16.78 1.71 -8.08
N GLY A 131 15.48 1.84 -8.32
CA GLY A 131 14.54 2.38 -7.34
C GLY A 131 13.94 1.22 -6.56
N VAL A 132 14.08 1.23 -5.24
CA VAL A 132 13.43 0.25 -4.36
C VAL A 132 12.20 0.90 -3.74
N PRO A 133 11.00 0.60 -4.25
CA PRO A 133 9.80 0.75 -3.47
C PRO A 133 9.73 -0.39 -2.45
N ALA A 134 9.46 -0.11 -1.18
CA ALA A 134 9.00 -1.16 -0.28
C ALA A 134 7.57 -1.57 -0.72
N ASN A 135 7.44 -2.50 -1.68
CA ASN A 135 6.16 -2.89 -2.31
C ASN A 135 5.34 -3.83 -1.43
N GLU A 136 4.99 -3.30 -0.27
CA GLU A 136 3.90 -3.76 0.58
C GLU A 136 2.55 -3.64 -0.16
N ALA A 137 1.98 -4.64 -0.85
CA ALA A 137 0.62 -4.47 -1.39
C ALA A 137 -0.37 -4.05 -0.28
N HIS A 138 -0.06 -4.50 0.92
CA HIS A 138 -0.63 -4.03 2.16
C HIS A 138 0.44 -3.34 3.01
N PHE A 139 0.12 -2.22 3.62
CA PHE A 139 1.04 -1.47 4.50
C PHE A 139 0.25 -0.75 5.60
N ARG A 140 0.96 -0.13 6.54
CA ARG A 140 0.33 0.71 7.56
C ARG A 140 0.57 2.17 7.25
N GLN A 141 -0.49 2.96 7.35
CA GLN A 141 -0.45 4.40 7.33
C GLN A 141 -0.54 4.89 8.78
N LEU A 142 0.39 5.77 9.17
CA LEU A 142 0.26 6.59 10.37
C LEU A 142 -0.04 8.00 9.91
N THR A 143 -1.11 8.61 10.42
CA THR A 143 -1.39 10.00 10.13
C THR A 143 -0.50 10.89 11.00
N SER A 144 0.18 11.81 10.34
CA SER A 144 0.99 12.87 10.96
C SER A 144 0.81 14.15 10.17
N GLU A 145 1.35 15.26 10.68
CA GLU A 145 1.38 16.54 9.96
C GLU A 145 1.95 16.41 8.54
N ASP A 146 2.93 15.51 8.33
CA ASP A 146 3.55 15.26 7.01
C ASP A 146 2.63 14.57 6.01
N THR A 147 1.66 13.80 6.52
CA THR A 147 0.71 13.05 5.68
C THR A 147 -0.59 13.80 5.47
N LEU A 148 -0.90 14.80 6.30
CA LEU A 148 -2.19 15.49 6.27
C LEU A 148 -2.17 16.66 5.28
N SER A 149 -3.15 16.70 4.38
CA SER A 149 -3.30 17.77 3.39
C SER A 149 -4.77 18.08 3.13
N LEU A 150 -5.17 19.32 3.41
CA LEU A 150 -6.55 19.81 3.27
C LEU A 150 -7.60 18.92 3.97
N GLY A 151 -7.24 18.36 5.13
CA GLY A 151 -8.12 17.51 5.92
C GLY A 151 -8.07 16.01 5.56
N ASP A 152 -7.35 15.62 4.50
CA ASP A 152 -7.16 14.22 4.13
C ASP A 152 -5.80 13.69 4.61
N SER A 153 -5.68 12.39 4.87
CA SER A 153 -4.37 11.73 5.01
C SER A 153 -3.93 11.15 3.67
N ILE A 154 -2.93 11.79 3.06
CA ILE A 154 -2.33 11.39 1.79
C ILE A 154 -1.61 10.05 1.96
N VAL A 155 -1.99 9.10 1.13
CA VAL A 155 -1.38 7.78 1.04
C VAL A 155 -0.33 7.81 -0.05
N VAL A 156 0.94 7.81 0.37
CA VAL A 156 2.08 7.73 -0.54
C VAL A 156 2.50 6.27 -0.63
N HIS A 157 2.18 5.64 -1.75
CA HIS A 157 2.60 4.28 -1.99
C HIS A 157 2.88 4.01 -3.48
N PRO A 158 3.97 3.30 -3.79
CA PRO A 158 4.33 2.88 -5.13
C PRO A 158 3.25 2.27 -6.03
N LEU A 159 2.30 1.53 -5.44
CA LEU A 159 1.18 0.93 -6.17
C LEU A 159 0.00 1.89 -6.40
N LEU A 160 0.01 3.07 -5.76
CA LEU A 160 -1.11 4.01 -5.74
C LEU A 160 -0.75 5.36 -6.37
N ASN A 161 0.52 5.74 -6.34
CA ASN A 161 0.97 7.05 -6.78
C ASN A 161 0.72 7.26 -8.28
N GLY A 162 -0.06 8.28 -8.62
CA GLY A 162 -0.39 8.66 -10.01
C GLY A 162 -1.46 7.80 -10.69
N ASP A 163 -1.96 6.76 -10.02
CA ASP A 163 -2.96 5.86 -10.58
C ASP A 163 -4.32 6.00 -9.88
N GLY A 164 -5.18 6.82 -10.46
CA GLY A 164 -6.57 6.99 -10.01
C GLY A 164 -7.49 5.82 -10.37
N PHE A 165 -7.00 4.81 -11.08
CA PHE A 165 -7.76 3.60 -11.44
C PHE A 165 -7.53 2.44 -10.47
N GLN A 166 -6.52 2.54 -9.59
CA GLN A 166 -6.33 1.58 -8.53
C GLN A 166 -7.50 1.59 -7.54
N LEU A 167 -7.80 0.46 -6.90
CA LEU A 167 -8.95 0.32 -6.00
C LEU A 167 -8.49 0.02 -4.56
N PRO A 168 -7.88 0.97 -3.83
CA PRO A 168 -7.39 0.72 -2.47
C PRO A 168 -8.52 0.59 -1.44
N PHE A 169 -8.16 -0.06 -0.33
CA PHE A 169 -8.98 -0.31 0.85
C PHE A 169 -8.24 0.18 2.09
N CYS A 170 -8.98 0.65 3.10
CA CYS A 170 -8.43 1.04 4.39
C CYS A 170 -9.27 0.49 5.55
N ALA A 171 -8.60 0.20 6.66
CA ALA A 171 -9.24 -0.19 7.92
C ALA A 171 -8.61 0.56 9.09
N ASN A 172 -9.42 1.05 10.02
CA ASN A 172 -8.96 1.71 11.25
C ASN A 172 -8.18 0.72 12.13
N GLU A 173 -7.04 1.16 12.66
CA GLU A 173 -6.30 0.49 13.74
C GLU A 173 -6.30 1.39 14.98
N ALA A 174 -6.89 0.90 16.06
CA ALA A 174 -6.82 1.49 17.39
C ALA A 174 -5.59 0.95 18.14
N TYR A 175 -5.08 1.75 19.08
CA TYR A 175 -3.94 1.34 19.91
C TYR A 175 -3.99 1.99 21.29
N GLU A 176 -3.42 1.31 22.28
CA GLU A 176 -3.31 1.83 23.64
C GLU A 176 -2.28 2.96 23.72
N THR A 177 -2.62 3.99 24.48
CA THR A 177 -1.77 5.10 24.87
C THR A 177 -1.72 5.18 26.39
N GLY A 178 -0.78 5.97 26.95
CA GLY A 178 -0.74 6.22 28.39
C GLY A 178 -1.99 6.90 28.96
N SER A 179 -2.91 7.40 28.11
CA SER A 179 -4.11 8.14 28.48
C SER A 179 -5.43 7.48 28.03
N GLY A 180 -5.38 6.33 27.34
CA GLY A 180 -6.58 5.63 26.85
C GLY A 180 -6.34 4.83 25.57
N ILE A 181 -7.38 4.68 24.75
CA ILE A 181 -7.28 4.05 23.42
C ILE A 181 -7.37 5.16 22.37
N ALA A 182 -6.34 5.30 21.54
CA ALA A 182 -6.38 6.15 20.36
C ALA A 182 -7.11 5.40 19.23
N THR A 183 -8.10 6.03 18.63
CA THR A 183 -8.92 5.47 17.55
C THR A 183 -9.56 6.57 16.74
N ASN A 184 -9.91 6.24 15.50
CA ASN A 184 -10.80 7.05 14.71
C ASN A 184 -12.26 6.69 15.01
N ASN A 185 -13.11 7.71 15.19
CA ASN A 185 -14.57 7.56 15.36
C ASN A 185 -15.37 8.23 14.24
N ASP A 186 -14.68 8.89 13.29
CA ASP A 186 -15.31 9.49 12.14
C ASP A 186 -15.49 8.47 11.00
N PRO A 187 -16.48 8.68 10.10
CA PRO A 187 -16.54 7.91 8.88
C PRO A 187 -15.26 8.07 8.07
N ILE A 188 -14.90 7.02 7.33
CA ILE A 188 -13.74 7.03 6.44
C ILE A 188 -14.12 6.55 5.05
N ALA A 189 -13.52 7.19 4.06
CA ALA A 189 -13.58 6.80 2.67
C ALA A 189 -12.18 6.89 2.05
N MET A 190 -11.96 6.17 0.97
CA MET A 190 -10.80 6.44 0.09
C MET A 190 -11.18 7.53 -0.91
N THR A 191 -10.23 8.37 -1.29
CA THR A 191 -10.44 9.38 -2.33
C THR A 191 -9.19 9.56 -3.16
N TYR A 192 -9.33 9.64 -4.49
CA TYR A 192 -8.23 9.98 -5.36
C TYR A 192 -8.13 11.49 -5.55
N ARG A 193 -7.09 12.09 -4.98
CA ARG A 193 -6.77 13.52 -5.09
C ARG A 193 -5.98 13.77 -6.37
N ALA A 194 -6.69 14.10 -7.44
CA ALA A 194 -6.09 14.37 -8.76
C ALA A 194 -5.14 15.58 -8.77
N ASP A 195 -5.36 16.54 -7.87
CA ASP A 195 -4.50 17.73 -7.69
C ASP A 195 -3.08 17.39 -7.23
N VAL A 196 -2.92 16.31 -6.45
CA VAL A 196 -1.60 15.80 -6.02
C VAL A 196 -1.23 14.46 -6.65
N GLY A 197 -2.13 13.86 -7.43
CA GLY A 197 -1.96 12.55 -8.04
C GLY A 197 -1.74 11.44 -7.02
N ARG A 198 -2.53 11.44 -5.93
CA ARG A 198 -2.41 10.48 -4.82
C ARG A 198 -3.77 10.01 -4.33
N TRP A 199 -3.82 8.80 -3.82
CA TRP A 199 -4.92 8.35 -2.98
C TRP A 199 -4.80 8.95 -1.59
N ALA A 200 -5.93 9.10 -0.91
CA ALA A 200 -5.99 9.61 0.46
C ALA A 200 -7.12 8.95 1.25
N ILE A 201 -6.95 8.93 2.57
CA ILE A 201 -8.01 8.64 3.53
C ILE A 201 -8.74 9.94 3.80
N HIS A 202 -10.05 9.93 3.61
CA HIS A 202 -10.93 11.10 3.65
C HIS A 202 -12.06 10.88 4.65
N ASN A 203 -12.48 11.95 5.33
CA ASN A 203 -13.69 11.95 6.13
C ASN A 203 -14.86 12.49 5.27
N PRO A 204 -15.77 11.62 4.79
CA PRO A 204 -16.87 12.03 3.92
C PRO A 204 -17.91 12.92 4.60
N ALA A 205 -17.87 13.08 5.93
CA ALA A 205 -18.70 14.04 6.65
C ALA A 205 -18.17 15.48 6.60
N GLY A 206 -17.04 15.72 5.93
CA GLY A 206 -16.46 17.05 5.74
C GLY A 206 -15.55 17.53 6.89
N GLY A 207 -15.29 16.67 7.88
CA GLY A 207 -14.27 16.91 8.90
C GLY A 207 -12.85 16.62 8.39
N SER A 208 -11.84 16.98 9.18
CA SER A 208 -10.45 16.59 8.91
C SER A 208 -10.14 15.23 9.54
N VAL A 209 -9.40 14.38 8.85
CA VAL A 209 -8.75 13.21 9.45
C VAL A 209 -7.73 13.71 10.48
N ALA A 210 -7.85 13.23 11.72
CA ALA A 210 -6.95 13.63 12.80
C ALA A 210 -5.53 13.07 12.61
N ALA A 211 -4.55 13.72 13.23
CA ALA A 211 -3.19 13.18 13.38
C ALA A 211 -3.17 12.03 14.40
N ASP A 212 -2.09 11.24 14.39
CA ASP A 212 -1.86 10.09 15.27
C ASP A 212 -2.92 8.98 15.15
N LEU A 213 -3.52 8.83 13.98
CA LEU A 213 -4.40 7.71 13.64
C LEU A 213 -3.62 6.66 12.86
N ARG A 214 -3.92 5.37 13.09
CA ARG A 214 -3.32 4.26 12.36
C ARG A 214 -4.35 3.60 11.46
N PHE A 215 -3.91 3.25 10.26
CA PHE A 215 -4.72 2.55 9.29
C PHE A 215 -3.93 1.44 8.65
N HIS A 216 -4.62 0.34 8.39
CA HIS A 216 -4.16 -0.68 7.47
C HIS A 216 -4.63 -0.29 6.07
N ILE A 217 -3.71 -0.20 5.11
CA ILE A 217 -4.02 0.04 3.71
C ILE A 217 -3.74 -1.23 2.95
N GLY A 218 -4.64 -1.61 2.05
CA GLY A 218 -4.44 -2.71 1.13
C GLY A 218 -4.84 -2.36 -0.29
N VAL A 219 -4.05 -2.85 -1.21
CA VAL A 219 -4.24 -2.72 -2.64
C VAL A 219 -4.51 -4.12 -3.19
N PRO A 220 -5.68 -4.37 -3.82
CA PRO A 220 -5.97 -5.66 -4.44
C PRO A 220 -4.86 -6.06 -5.40
N GLU A 221 -4.49 -7.34 -5.38
CA GLU A 221 -3.53 -7.92 -6.32
C GLU A 221 -4.00 -7.69 -7.76
N ARG A 222 -3.07 -7.59 -8.71
CA ARG A 222 -3.37 -7.24 -10.11
C ARG A 222 -4.38 -8.19 -10.78
N ASP A 223 -4.42 -9.45 -10.35
CA ASP A 223 -5.36 -10.47 -10.85
C ASP A 223 -6.52 -10.75 -9.89
N ALA A 224 -6.60 -10.04 -8.76
CA ALA A 224 -7.73 -10.12 -7.87
C ALA A 224 -8.97 -9.51 -8.52
N LEU A 225 -10.14 -10.07 -8.19
CA LEU A 225 -11.39 -9.52 -8.66
C LEU A 225 -11.74 -8.30 -7.79
N SER A 226 -11.62 -7.10 -8.35
CA SER A 226 -12.09 -5.86 -7.74
C SER A 226 -12.81 -5.00 -8.76
N PHE A 227 -13.83 -4.27 -8.30
CA PHE A 227 -14.65 -3.42 -9.15
C PHE A 227 -15.24 -2.26 -8.35
N VAL A 228 -15.73 -1.24 -9.06
CA VAL A 228 -16.45 -0.12 -8.48
C VAL A 228 -17.95 -0.43 -8.50
N HIS A 229 -18.59 -0.31 -7.34
CA HIS A 229 -20.05 -0.29 -7.22
C HIS A 229 -20.53 1.16 -7.14
N ILE A 230 -21.60 1.47 -7.88
CA ILE A 230 -22.26 2.78 -7.89
C ILE A 230 -23.71 2.57 -7.44
N ALA A 231 -24.12 3.25 -6.38
CA ALA A 231 -25.52 3.28 -5.99
C ALA A 231 -26.33 4.08 -7.03
N GLY A 232 -27.15 3.40 -7.81
CA GLY A 232 -28.03 3.98 -8.83
C GLY A 232 -29.50 3.81 -8.48
N ASN A 233 -30.38 4.51 -9.19
CA ASN A 233 -31.84 4.40 -8.97
C ASN A 233 -32.37 2.97 -9.17
N ASP A 234 -31.74 2.19 -10.04
CA ASP A 234 -32.21 0.85 -10.40
C ASP A 234 -31.76 -0.24 -9.41
N ASN A 235 -30.70 0.02 -8.64
CA ASN A 235 -30.15 -0.95 -7.69
C ASN A 235 -30.36 -0.54 -6.22
N THR A 236 -30.92 0.63 -5.97
CA THR A 236 -31.10 1.19 -4.63
C THR A 236 -32.56 1.15 -4.19
N GLY A 237 -32.81 0.73 -2.95
CA GLY A 237 -34.16 0.73 -2.37
C GLY A 237 -34.10 0.67 -0.85
N GLY A 238 -34.83 1.57 -0.17
CA GLY A 238 -34.74 1.67 1.29
C GLY A 238 -33.29 1.90 1.73
N SER A 239 -32.81 1.12 2.70
CA SER A 239 -31.46 1.20 3.25
C SER A 239 -30.42 0.32 2.55
N ILE A 240 -30.73 -0.24 1.38
CA ILE A 240 -29.84 -1.14 0.64
C ILE A 240 -29.52 -0.65 -0.78
N SER A 241 -28.36 -1.08 -1.28
CA SER A 241 -27.99 -1.02 -2.70
C SER A 241 -27.49 -2.40 -3.16
N LEU A 242 -28.19 -3.02 -4.11
CA LEU A 242 -27.92 -4.37 -4.60
C LEU A 242 -26.62 -4.44 -5.42
N LEU A 243 -25.81 -5.45 -5.13
CA LEU A 243 -24.62 -5.80 -5.89
C LEU A 243 -24.99 -6.86 -6.94
N ASP A 244 -24.93 -6.49 -8.21
CA ASP A 244 -25.08 -7.42 -9.33
C ASP A 244 -23.72 -7.74 -9.94
N HIS A 245 -23.17 -8.89 -9.58
CA HIS A 245 -21.89 -9.35 -10.11
C HIS A 245 -21.83 -10.89 -10.17
N PRO A 246 -21.37 -11.52 -11.28
CA PRO A 246 -21.36 -12.98 -11.42
C PRO A 246 -20.64 -13.76 -10.31
N ALA A 247 -19.62 -13.15 -9.68
CA ALA A 247 -18.91 -13.77 -8.55
C ALA A 247 -19.67 -13.75 -7.21
N LEU A 248 -20.69 -12.88 -7.09
CA LEU A 248 -21.48 -12.66 -5.88
C LEU A 248 -22.91 -13.21 -6.00
N ASN A 249 -23.49 -13.18 -7.20
CA ASN A 249 -24.86 -13.64 -7.45
C ASN A 249 -25.00 -15.15 -7.16
N ASN A 250 -26.11 -15.53 -6.53
CA ASN A 250 -26.37 -16.92 -6.10
C ASN A 250 -25.27 -17.52 -5.20
N ASN A 251 -24.47 -16.70 -4.53
CA ASN A 251 -23.35 -17.13 -3.70
C ASN A 251 -23.41 -16.51 -2.29
N PRO A 252 -24.24 -17.04 -1.37
CA PRO A 252 -24.30 -16.58 0.03
C PRO A 252 -23.01 -16.87 0.82
N ASP A 253 -22.08 -17.65 0.28
CA ASP A 253 -20.81 -17.99 0.91
C ASP A 253 -19.67 -17.06 0.48
N ALA A 254 -19.93 -16.08 -0.38
CA ALA A 254 -18.93 -15.11 -0.80
C ALA A 254 -18.32 -14.37 0.41
N VAL A 255 -17.00 -14.20 0.38
CA VAL A 255 -16.23 -13.37 1.31
C VAL A 255 -15.56 -12.28 0.50
N PHE A 256 -15.94 -11.05 0.77
CA PHE A 256 -15.46 -9.87 0.04
C PHE A 256 -15.40 -8.66 0.96
N LEU A 257 -14.62 -7.67 0.56
CA LEU A 257 -14.47 -6.40 1.25
C LEU A 257 -15.20 -5.29 0.50
N VAL A 258 -15.64 -4.30 1.28
CA VAL A 258 -16.28 -3.07 0.80
C VAL A 258 -15.55 -1.89 1.38
N GLN A 259 -15.27 -0.89 0.55
CA GLN A 259 -14.65 0.36 0.94
C GLN A 259 -15.50 1.52 0.43
N PRO A 260 -16.01 2.43 1.29
CA PRO A 260 -16.58 3.69 0.85
C PRO A 260 -15.55 4.56 0.12
N VAL A 261 -15.98 5.25 -0.93
CA VAL A 261 -15.10 6.05 -1.78
C VAL A 261 -15.79 7.35 -2.18
N THR A 262 -15.08 8.48 -2.10
CA THR A 262 -15.64 9.78 -2.56
C THR A 262 -15.14 10.20 -3.93
N ARG A 263 -14.02 9.64 -4.39
CA ARG A 263 -13.50 9.88 -5.74
C ARG A 263 -12.66 8.71 -6.25
N SER A 264 -12.98 8.19 -7.43
CA SER A 264 -12.25 7.07 -8.08
C SER A 264 -12.43 7.10 -9.58
N GLN A 265 -11.41 6.73 -10.34
CA GLN A 265 -11.46 6.63 -11.81
C GLN A 265 -11.94 7.92 -12.51
N GLY A 266 -11.74 9.08 -11.88
CA GLY A 266 -12.21 10.38 -12.38
C GLY A 266 -13.67 10.71 -12.08
N PHE A 267 -14.39 9.85 -11.35
CA PHE A 267 -15.76 10.07 -10.89
C PHE A 267 -15.80 10.58 -9.45
N ASP A 268 -16.65 11.57 -9.21
CA ASP A 268 -16.94 12.10 -7.88
C ASP A 268 -18.23 11.43 -7.35
N ALA A 269 -18.17 10.89 -6.14
CA ALA A 269 -19.32 10.30 -5.48
C ALA A 269 -20.15 11.37 -4.78
N VAL A 270 -21.43 11.09 -4.56
CA VAL A 270 -22.17 11.70 -3.45
C VAL A 270 -21.60 11.13 -2.14
N PRO A 271 -21.07 11.95 -1.22
CA PRO A 271 -20.47 11.44 0.01
C PRO A 271 -21.46 10.64 0.84
N ASP A 272 -21.00 9.48 1.30
CA ASP A 272 -21.75 8.60 2.18
C ASP A 272 -21.09 8.56 3.57
N VAL A 273 -21.83 9.00 4.58
CA VAL A 273 -21.32 9.11 5.97
C VAL A 273 -21.77 7.94 6.85
N HIS A 274 -22.61 7.07 6.32
CA HIS A 274 -23.26 6.01 7.07
C HIS A 274 -22.32 4.82 7.28
N GLU A 275 -22.61 4.01 8.30
CA GLU A 275 -21.90 2.74 8.48
C GLU A 275 -22.44 1.70 7.51
N VAL A 276 -21.60 1.33 6.56
CA VAL A 276 -21.94 0.33 5.54
C VAL A 276 -21.48 -1.05 5.99
N GLY A 277 -22.39 -2.01 5.87
CA GLY A 277 -22.09 -3.43 5.91
C GLY A 277 -22.63 -4.14 4.68
N VAL A 278 -22.52 -5.47 4.65
CA VAL A 278 -23.07 -6.30 3.58
C VAL A 278 -24.14 -7.22 4.10
N VAL A 279 -25.18 -7.44 3.29
CA VAL A 279 -26.32 -8.28 3.60
C VAL A 279 -26.66 -9.19 2.41
N TRP A 280 -27.05 -10.42 2.68
CA TRP A 280 -27.52 -11.37 1.68
C TRP A 280 -29.04 -11.27 1.53
N GLU A 281 -29.50 -10.86 0.36
CA GLU A 281 -30.92 -10.76 0.02
C GLU A 281 -31.40 -12.08 -0.60
N ALA A 282 -31.94 -12.96 0.24
CA ALA A 282 -32.36 -14.31 -0.16
C ALA A 282 -33.47 -14.31 -1.23
N THR A 283 -34.31 -13.29 -1.29
CA THR A 283 -35.39 -13.20 -2.29
C THR A 283 -34.84 -12.95 -3.69
N THR A 284 -33.85 -12.07 -3.81
CA THR A 284 -33.22 -11.73 -5.09
C THR A 284 -32.02 -12.61 -5.40
N GLN A 285 -31.46 -13.34 -4.42
CA GLN A 285 -30.23 -14.11 -4.53
C GLN A 285 -29.00 -13.24 -4.85
N HIS A 286 -28.95 -12.05 -4.24
CA HIS A 286 -27.86 -11.09 -4.41
C HIS A 286 -27.33 -10.63 -3.05
N TRP A 287 -26.07 -10.20 -3.04
CA TRP A 287 -25.56 -9.37 -1.94
C TRP A 287 -26.03 -7.94 -2.12
N ALA A 288 -26.15 -7.20 -1.02
CA ALA A 288 -26.39 -5.77 -1.02
C ALA A 288 -25.43 -5.07 -0.05
N LEU A 289 -25.07 -3.83 -0.39
CA LEU A 289 -24.57 -2.89 0.61
C LEU A 289 -25.74 -2.40 1.45
N TRP A 290 -25.51 -2.20 2.74
CA TRP A 290 -26.57 -1.83 3.68
C TRP A 290 -26.11 -0.75 4.66
N HIS A 291 -26.95 0.29 4.82
CA HIS A 291 -26.81 1.27 5.88
C HIS A 291 -27.30 0.68 7.19
N GLN A 292 -26.38 0.46 8.14
CA GLN A 292 -26.68 -0.17 9.42
C GLN A 292 -27.56 0.68 10.34
N ASP A 293 -27.61 1.98 10.11
CA ASP A 293 -28.51 2.91 10.79
C ASP A 293 -29.90 2.98 10.14
N VAL A 294 -30.18 2.09 9.18
CA VAL A 294 -31.42 1.95 8.41
C VAL A 294 -31.86 3.20 7.65
N THR A 295 -30.97 4.19 7.51
CA THR A 295 -31.20 5.35 6.64
C THR A 295 -31.28 4.92 5.19
N ALA A 296 -32.01 5.69 4.37
CA ALA A 296 -32.09 5.40 2.95
C ALA A 296 -30.70 5.45 2.31
N PHE A 297 -30.38 4.48 1.45
CA PHE A 297 -29.10 4.41 0.77
C PHE A 297 -28.99 5.57 -0.23
N THR A 298 -27.82 6.20 -0.29
CA THR A 298 -27.66 7.44 -1.05
C THR A 298 -27.33 7.13 -2.52
N VAL A 299 -28.23 7.50 -3.44
CA VAL A 299 -27.94 7.39 -4.89
C VAL A 299 -26.77 8.30 -5.25
N GLY A 300 -25.81 7.75 -6.01
CA GLY A 300 -24.57 8.41 -6.42
C GLY A 300 -23.37 8.13 -5.50
N SER A 301 -23.54 7.40 -4.39
CA SER A 301 -22.39 6.94 -3.59
C SER A 301 -21.59 5.86 -4.30
N LEU A 302 -20.27 5.84 -4.05
CA LEU A 302 -19.31 4.95 -4.70
C LEU A 302 -18.63 4.05 -3.67
N PHE A 303 -18.41 2.79 -4.06
CA PHE A 303 -17.70 1.82 -3.23
C PHE A 303 -16.74 0.99 -4.06
N HIS A 304 -15.56 0.69 -3.52
CA HIS A 304 -14.76 -0.40 -4.05
C HIS A 304 -15.21 -1.71 -3.45
N ILE A 305 -15.36 -2.73 -4.30
CA ILE A 305 -15.64 -4.10 -3.92
C ILE A 305 -14.41 -4.94 -4.28
N TRP A 306 -13.95 -5.76 -3.34
CA TRP A 306 -12.84 -6.68 -3.58
C TRP A 306 -13.21 -8.08 -3.14
N VAL A 307 -13.16 -9.02 -4.08
CA VAL A 307 -13.35 -10.44 -3.88
C VAL A 307 -11.96 -11.12 -3.89
N PRO A 308 -11.32 -11.27 -2.72
CA PRO A 308 -9.99 -11.87 -2.60
C PRO A 308 -10.00 -13.34 -3.01
N LYS A 309 -8.96 -13.79 -3.72
CA LYS A 309 -8.80 -15.21 -4.10
C LYS A 309 -8.31 -16.09 -2.96
N ARG A 310 -7.58 -15.51 -2.00
CA ARG A 310 -6.91 -16.20 -0.90
C ARG A 310 -6.89 -15.30 0.34
N HIS A 311 -6.57 -15.91 1.47
CA HIS A 311 -6.33 -15.21 2.75
C HIS A 311 -7.52 -14.42 3.29
N ALA A 312 -8.72 -14.81 2.86
CA ALA A 312 -9.98 -14.25 3.32
C ALA A 312 -10.74 -15.26 4.15
N TRP A 313 -11.41 -14.79 5.19
CA TRP A 313 -12.27 -15.61 6.01
C TRP A 313 -13.41 -14.80 6.62
N ARG A 314 -14.43 -15.50 7.07
CA ARG A 314 -15.56 -14.93 7.80
C ARG A 314 -15.31 -15.11 9.30
N HIS A 315 -15.39 -14.02 10.06
CA HIS A 315 -15.45 -14.05 11.51
C HIS A 315 -16.89 -13.89 11.96
N ILE A 316 -17.30 -14.63 12.98
CA ILE A 316 -18.66 -14.58 13.54
C ILE A 316 -18.53 -14.43 15.05
N ASN A 317 -19.27 -13.47 15.59
CA ASN A 317 -19.37 -13.26 17.03
C ASN A 317 -20.08 -14.44 17.70
N THR A 318 -19.35 -15.15 18.57
CA THR A 318 -19.87 -16.23 19.42
C THR A 318 -19.71 -15.87 20.89
N ALA A 319 -20.37 -16.62 21.77
CA ALA A 319 -20.21 -16.44 23.21
C ALA A 319 -18.77 -16.67 23.70
N GLU A 320 -17.94 -17.36 22.91
CA GLU A 320 -16.55 -17.68 23.26
C GLU A 320 -15.56 -16.58 22.87
N ASN A 321 -15.89 -15.79 21.85
CA ASN A 321 -14.97 -14.79 21.30
C ASN A 321 -15.36 -13.33 21.59
N VAL A 322 -16.60 -13.07 22.01
CA VAL A 322 -17.08 -11.75 22.41
C VAL A 322 -16.77 -11.48 23.88
N SER A 323 -16.26 -10.27 24.15
CA SER A 323 -16.10 -9.74 25.50
C SER A 323 -16.42 -8.24 25.50
N GLY A 324 -17.64 -7.91 25.94
CA GLY A 324 -18.15 -6.54 25.94
C GLY A 324 -18.08 -5.90 24.56
N VAL A 325 -17.20 -4.91 24.41
CA VAL A 325 -17.07 -4.03 23.23
C VAL A 325 -16.17 -4.60 22.13
N TYR A 326 -15.55 -5.77 22.32
CA TYR A 326 -14.70 -6.38 21.30
C TYR A 326 -15.02 -7.85 21.07
N THR A 327 -14.62 -8.34 19.90
CA THR A 327 -14.55 -9.76 19.56
C THR A 327 -13.10 -10.12 19.19
N THR A 328 -12.62 -11.26 19.66
CA THR A 328 -11.25 -11.71 19.43
C THR A 328 -11.16 -12.51 18.13
N LEU A 329 -10.22 -12.13 17.26
CA LEU A 329 -9.91 -12.86 16.04
C LEU A 329 -8.94 -13.99 16.35
N ASP A 330 -9.31 -15.21 15.96
CA ASP A 330 -8.43 -16.37 16.04
C ASP A 330 -8.09 -16.86 14.63
N HIS A 331 -6.83 -16.63 14.22
CA HIS A 331 -6.33 -17.19 12.97
C HIS A 331 -4.83 -17.47 13.05
N PRO A 332 -4.34 -18.68 12.69
CA PRO A 332 -2.94 -19.08 12.88
C PRO A 332 -1.89 -18.10 12.33
N ARG A 333 -2.23 -17.37 11.26
CA ARG A 333 -1.32 -16.41 10.60
C ARG A 333 -1.27 -15.01 11.25
N ILE A 334 -2.23 -14.66 12.11
CA ILE A 334 -2.28 -13.35 12.79
C ILE A 334 -2.06 -13.45 14.30
N ASN A 335 -2.23 -14.64 14.87
CA ASN A 335 -2.00 -14.91 16.28
C ASN A 335 -0.54 -14.66 16.65
N ASN A 336 -0.30 -13.97 17.78
CA ASN A 336 1.04 -13.57 18.24
C ASN A 336 1.80 -12.68 17.24
N ASN A 337 1.12 -12.08 16.25
CA ASN A 337 1.74 -11.25 15.22
C ASN A 337 1.18 -9.81 15.30
N PRO A 338 1.81 -8.91 16.08
CA PRO A 338 1.41 -7.51 16.15
C PRO A 338 1.64 -6.75 14.84
N PHE A 339 2.36 -7.34 13.88
CA PHE A 339 2.67 -6.75 12.57
C PHE A 339 1.77 -7.29 11.45
N ALA A 340 0.80 -8.16 11.76
CA ALA A 340 -0.14 -8.65 10.75
C ALA A 340 -0.90 -7.47 10.12
N ARG A 341 -1.19 -7.58 8.82
CA ARG A 341 -1.96 -6.58 8.09
C ARG A 341 -3.29 -7.16 7.70
N ILE A 342 -4.30 -6.70 8.42
CA ILE A 342 -5.69 -7.14 8.32
C ILE A 342 -6.53 -6.01 7.73
N LEU A 343 -7.40 -6.33 6.79
CA LEU A 343 -8.51 -5.49 6.36
C LEU A 343 -9.81 -6.23 6.69
N PHE A 344 -10.90 -5.48 6.87
CA PHE A 344 -12.19 -6.08 7.16
C PHE A 344 -13.35 -5.23 6.65
N SER A 345 -14.52 -5.85 6.53
CA SER A 345 -15.81 -5.19 6.34
C SER A 345 -16.87 -5.90 7.18
N LYS A 346 -17.91 -5.17 7.60
CA LYS A 346 -19.01 -5.74 8.38
C LYS A 346 -19.90 -6.63 7.49
N ASN A 347 -20.26 -7.81 7.98
CA ASN A 347 -21.16 -8.75 7.34
C ASN A 347 -22.36 -9.01 8.28
N ASN A 348 -23.52 -8.49 7.91
CA ASN A 348 -24.70 -8.43 8.78
C ASN A 348 -25.63 -9.66 8.63
N THR A 349 -25.30 -10.58 7.72
CA THR A 349 -25.96 -11.89 7.55
C THR A 349 -24.93 -13.00 7.29
N PRO A 350 -24.01 -13.27 8.23
CA PRO A 350 -22.90 -14.20 8.00
C PRO A 350 -23.29 -15.67 7.91
N GLU A 351 -24.55 -16.04 8.21
CA GLU A 351 -25.06 -17.42 8.10
C GLU A 351 -26.38 -17.48 7.32
N ALA A 352 -26.64 -16.52 6.42
CA ALA A 352 -27.93 -16.40 5.72
C ALA A 352 -29.15 -16.44 6.69
N LEU A 353 -28.97 -15.86 7.89
CA LEU A 353 -29.99 -15.81 8.93
C LEU A 353 -31.19 -14.95 8.48
N PRO A 354 -32.41 -15.23 8.97
CA PRO A 354 -33.61 -14.48 8.61
C PRO A 354 -33.64 -13.04 9.17
N THR A 355 -32.71 -12.67 10.05
CA THR A 355 -32.65 -11.35 10.69
C THR A 355 -31.28 -10.71 10.52
N MET A 356 -31.26 -9.49 9.98
CA MET A 356 -30.06 -8.67 9.88
C MET A 356 -29.59 -8.29 11.28
N ASN A 357 -28.33 -8.54 11.59
CA ASN A 357 -27.77 -8.16 12.88
C ASN A 357 -27.14 -6.77 12.76
N THR A 358 -27.57 -5.78 13.56
CA THR A 358 -26.93 -4.46 13.65
C THR A 358 -25.89 -4.46 14.77
N ASN A 359 -24.72 -3.89 14.49
CA ASN A 359 -23.79 -3.47 15.55
C ASN A 359 -23.43 -2.01 15.28
N PRO A 360 -24.25 -1.06 15.78
CA PRO A 360 -24.02 0.34 15.52
C PRO A 360 -22.70 0.77 16.15
N GLY A 361 -21.96 1.61 15.44
CA GLY A 361 -20.72 2.17 15.94
C GLY A 361 -19.49 1.66 15.20
N ARG A 362 -18.52 2.55 15.09
CA ARG A 362 -17.32 2.33 14.29
C ARG A 362 -16.53 1.18 14.87
N THR A 363 -15.98 0.37 13.98
CA THR A 363 -15.14 -0.76 14.36
C THR A 363 -13.72 -0.44 13.96
N SER A 364 -12.79 -0.79 14.85
CA SER A 364 -11.36 -0.69 14.63
C SER A 364 -10.70 -2.03 14.95
N LEU A 365 -9.61 -2.33 14.26
CA LEU A 365 -8.69 -3.38 14.68
C LEU A 365 -7.91 -2.91 15.90
N ILE A 366 -7.69 -3.77 16.89
CA ILE A 366 -6.75 -3.50 17.98
C ILE A 366 -5.98 -4.78 18.29
N TYR A 367 -4.67 -4.65 18.52
CA TYR A 367 -3.84 -5.77 18.95
C TYR A 367 -3.67 -5.74 20.47
N ALA A 368 -4.27 -6.70 21.17
CA ALA A 368 -4.25 -6.79 22.63
C ALA A 368 -4.19 -8.26 23.09
N GLY A 369 -3.46 -8.53 24.16
CA GLY A 369 -3.39 -9.90 24.71
C GLY A 369 -2.86 -10.95 23.71
N ASN A 370 -1.90 -10.58 22.87
CA ASN A 370 -1.33 -11.41 21.79
C ASN A 370 -2.31 -11.80 20.67
N ARG A 371 -3.46 -11.13 20.57
CA ARG A 371 -4.48 -11.38 19.56
C ARG A 371 -4.92 -10.07 18.91
N TRP A 372 -5.32 -10.16 17.65
CA TRP A 372 -6.09 -9.10 17.02
C TRP A 372 -7.54 -9.19 17.45
N GLN A 373 -8.19 -8.04 17.62
CA GLN A 373 -9.58 -7.92 18.01
C GLN A 373 -10.27 -6.91 17.10
N LEU A 374 -11.56 -7.13 16.84
CA LEU A 374 -12.43 -6.10 16.29
C LEU A 374 -13.14 -5.43 17.46
N TRP A 375 -12.83 -4.16 17.68
CA TRP A 375 -13.29 -3.37 18.81
C TRP A 375 -14.27 -2.29 18.33
N ASN A 376 -15.42 -2.18 18.99
CA ASN A 376 -16.37 -1.11 18.74
C ASN A 376 -15.92 0.15 19.48
N SER A 377 -15.45 1.13 18.72
CA SER A 377 -14.81 2.33 19.24
C SER A 377 -15.78 3.35 19.86
N THR A 378 -17.09 3.12 19.71
CA THR A 378 -18.15 3.91 20.34
C THR A 378 -18.57 3.38 21.72
N GLY A 379 -18.01 2.25 22.16
CA GLY A 379 -18.32 1.63 23.45
C GLY A 379 -19.58 0.76 23.46
N VAL A 380 -20.20 0.53 22.31
CA VAL A 380 -21.33 -0.40 22.17
C VAL A 380 -20.83 -1.84 22.21
N ASN A 381 -21.52 -2.71 22.95
CA ASN A 381 -21.17 -4.13 23.02
C ASN A 381 -21.32 -4.83 21.67
N GLN A 382 -20.41 -5.75 21.39
CA GLN A 382 -20.51 -6.68 20.27
C GLN A 382 -21.65 -7.67 20.53
N PHE A 383 -22.56 -7.81 19.56
CA PHE A 383 -23.67 -8.77 19.64
C PHE A 383 -23.31 -10.10 18.99
N LEU A 384 -23.89 -11.18 19.52
CA LEU A 384 -23.74 -12.53 18.95
C LEU A 384 -24.33 -12.60 17.53
N GLY A 385 -23.70 -13.37 16.65
CA GLY A 385 -24.14 -13.53 15.26
C GLY A 385 -23.81 -12.35 14.34
N ILE A 386 -23.19 -11.28 14.83
CA ILE A 386 -22.57 -10.26 13.97
C ILE A 386 -21.37 -10.87 13.27
N GLY A 387 -21.27 -10.65 11.97
CA GLY A 387 -20.19 -11.16 11.15
C GLY A 387 -19.27 -10.06 10.63
N TYR A 388 -18.08 -10.47 10.24
CA TYR A 388 -17.14 -9.64 9.51
C TYR A 388 -16.47 -10.49 8.43
N ASN A 389 -16.28 -9.92 7.25
CA ASN A 389 -15.40 -10.48 6.23
C ASN A 389 -14.03 -9.87 6.46
N LEU A 390 -13.00 -10.71 6.58
CA LEU A 390 -11.64 -10.27 6.81
C LEU A 390 -10.71 -10.79 5.73
N VAL A 391 -9.67 -10.02 5.47
CA VAL A 391 -8.51 -10.42 4.68
C VAL A 391 -7.28 -10.13 5.50
N PHE A 392 -6.36 -11.07 5.60
CA PHE A 392 -5.00 -10.80 6.06
C PHE A 392 -4.08 -10.93 4.86
N LEU A 393 -3.08 -10.06 4.69
CA LEU A 393 -1.99 -10.34 3.75
C LEU A 393 -0.68 -10.02 4.44
N GLY A 394 0.22 -11.00 4.44
CA GLY A 394 1.54 -10.94 5.05
C GLY A 394 2.36 -12.11 4.52
N ASN A 395 3.65 -11.83 4.26
CA ASN A 395 4.59 -12.65 3.50
C ASN A 395 4.42 -14.17 3.75
N ASP A 396 3.96 -14.88 2.72
CA ASP A 396 4.26 -16.31 2.58
C ASP A 396 5.78 -16.52 2.46
#